data_AF-A0A7C4Y6D9-F1
#
_entry.id   AF-A0A7C4Y6D9-F1
#
_cell.length_a   1.000
_cell.length_b   1.000
_cell.length_c   1.000
_cell.angle_alpha   90.00
_cell.angle_beta   90.00
_cell.angle_gamma   90.00
#
_symmetry.space_group_name_H-M   'P 1'
#
loop_
_entity.id
_entity.type
_entity.pdbx_description
1 polymer ?
#
loop_
_entity_poly.entity_id
_entity_poly.type
_entity_poly.pdbx_seq_one_letter_code
_entity_poly.pdbx_strand_id
1 'polypeptide(L)'
;GAQAVASAALEIMAGQIECAIAGGMENMDMAPYLLPAGRWGMRMGDSQVLDSMLLDGLNDAFSGQHSGWHTEDLVAKFGLTREQQDAWALRSQQRFAAAQAAGKFDAEIVGVEVQGRKGTERFVRDEHNRPDTTLESLARLKPAFRKDGTITAGNAPGLNSAAAAMIVAERGWAERNGLQPLARLAGYGVAAVEPGYFGLGPIPATRMALARAKWSTGDVQRVEINEAFAAIAMVCARELDFADAIVNVEGGAIAHGHPIGASGAILTTRLMHSMQRDGLKKGVVTLCIGGGQGIALALEMV
;
A
#
# COMPACT_ATOMS: atom_id res chain seq x y z
N GLY A 1 -2.13 -3.21 8.42
CA GLY A 1 -2.96 -2.07 7.97
C GLY A 1 -4.39 -2.48 7.64
N ALA A 2 -4.72 -2.66 6.35
CA ALA A 2 -6.11 -2.89 5.91
C ALA A 2 -6.80 -4.10 6.56
N GLN A 3 -6.06 -5.20 6.81
CA GLN A 3 -6.61 -6.37 7.51
C GLN A 3 -7.07 -6.03 8.92
N ALA A 4 -6.40 -5.12 9.64
CA ALA A 4 -6.82 -4.69 10.97
C ALA A 4 -8.19 -3.98 10.92
N VAL A 5 -8.44 -3.18 9.88
CA VAL A 5 -9.74 -2.52 9.67
C VAL A 5 -10.84 -3.56 9.43
N ALA A 6 -10.57 -4.56 8.58
CA ALA A 6 -11.50 -5.66 8.33
C ALA A 6 -11.76 -6.51 9.59
N SER A 7 -10.72 -6.81 10.38
CA SER A 7 -10.85 -7.56 11.63
C SER A 7 -11.67 -6.79 12.68
N ALA A 8 -11.41 -5.49 12.86
CA ALA A 8 -12.20 -4.65 13.76
C ALA A 8 -13.68 -4.60 13.34
N ALA A 9 -13.95 -4.44 12.04
CA ALA A 9 -15.31 -4.47 11.51
C ALA A 9 -16.00 -5.83 11.76
N LEU A 10 -15.27 -6.95 11.64
CA LEU A 10 -15.80 -8.28 11.93
C LEU A 10 -16.21 -8.44 13.41
N GLU A 11 -15.37 -8.00 14.34
CA GLU A 11 -15.70 -8.07 15.78
C GLU A 11 -16.91 -7.20 16.14
N ILE A 12 -17.02 -6.01 15.52
CA ILE A 12 -18.16 -5.12 15.67
C ILE A 12 -19.44 -5.73 15.09
N MET A 13 -19.37 -6.27 13.88
CA MET A 13 -20.51 -6.96 13.23
C MET A 13 -20.97 -8.19 14.02
N ALA A 14 -20.05 -8.86 14.70
CA ALA A 14 -20.35 -10.00 15.58
C ALA A 14 -20.87 -9.59 16.97
N GLY A 15 -21.00 -8.29 17.24
CA GLY A 15 -21.48 -7.76 18.52
C GLY A 15 -20.52 -7.98 19.69
N GLN A 16 -19.23 -8.23 19.43
CA GLN A 16 -18.24 -8.48 20.49
C GLN A 16 -17.71 -7.17 21.09
N ILE A 17 -17.57 -6.14 20.26
CA ILE A 17 -17.14 -4.79 20.63
C ILE A 17 -17.97 -3.76 19.86
N GLU A 18 -18.03 -2.52 20.34
CA GLU A 18 -18.71 -1.42 19.62
C GLU A 18 -17.74 -0.45 18.94
N CYS A 19 -16.46 -0.48 19.32
CA CYS A 19 -15.43 0.44 18.86
C CYS A 19 -14.02 -0.17 19.01
N ALA A 20 -13.14 0.09 18.04
CA ALA A 20 -11.73 -0.26 18.08
C ALA A 20 -10.87 0.77 17.34
N ILE A 21 -9.60 0.84 17.71
CA ILE A 21 -8.57 1.48 16.88
C ILE A 21 -8.02 0.41 15.93
N ALA A 22 -8.07 0.68 14.63
CA ALA A 22 -7.53 -0.20 13.60
C ALA A 22 -6.52 0.56 12.73
N GLY A 23 -5.47 -0.12 12.29
CA GLY A 23 -4.42 0.54 11.53
C GLY A 23 -3.23 -0.35 11.22
N GLY A 24 -2.08 0.28 11.08
CA GLY A 24 -0.80 -0.39 10.96
C GLY A 24 0.35 0.59 11.14
N MET A 25 1.48 0.06 11.55
CA MET A 25 2.73 0.80 11.69
C MET A 25 3.86 -0.06 11.15
N GLU A 26 4.89 0.59 10.63
CA GLU A 26 6.12 -0.06 10.22
C GLU A 26 7.28 0.90 10.39
N ASN A 27 8.43 0.39 10.83
CA ASN A 27 9.70 1.12 10.77
C ASN A 27 10.75 0.20 10.14
N MET A 28 10.87 0.29 8.82
CA MET A 28 11.77 -0.56 8.04
C MET A 28 13.24 -0.20 8.27
N ASP A 29 13.53 1.05 8.64
CA ASP A 29 14.89 1.51 8.96
C ASP A 29 15.45 0.84 10.24
N MET A 30 14.56 0.39 11.13
CA MET A 30 14.91 -0.25 12.40
C MET A 30 14.87 -1.79 12.35
N ALA A 31 14.71 -2.38 11.18
CA ALA A 31 14.71 -3.84 11.04
C ALA A 31 16.06 -4.45 11.49
N PRO A 32 16.07 -5.45 12.39
CA PRO A 32 17.32 -6.03 12.88
C PRO A 32 17.97 -6.98 11.87
N TYR A 33 19.24 -7.26 12.11
CA TYR A 33 19.90 -8.43 11.56
C TYR A 33 19.74 -9.64 12.51
N LEU A 34 19.53 -10.82 11.95
CA LEU A 34 19.28 -12.06 12.67
C LEU A 34 20.47 -13.03 12.53
N LEU A 35 20.76 -13.74 13.62
CA LEU A 35 21.80 -14.76 13.67
C LEU A 35 21.19 -16.10 14.10
N PRO A 36 20.73 -16.95 13.16
CA PRO A 36 19.93 -18.14 13.48
C PRO A 36 20.61 -19.09 14.46
N ALA A 37 21.91 -19.33 14.27
CA ALA A 37 22.71 -20.20 15.14
C ALA A 37 23.19 -19.52 16.43
N GLY A 38 22.87 -18.23 16.65
CA GLY A 38 23.36 -17.46 17.79
C GLY A 38 22.92 -18.00 19.15
N ARG A 39 21.81 -18.76 19.21
CA ARG A 39 21.30 -19.35 20.45
C ARG A 39 22.11 -20.56 20.93
N TRP A 40 22.45 -21.48 20.02
CA TRP A 40 23.06 -22.78 20.36
C TRP A 40 24.53 -22.90 19.95
N GLY A 41 25.08 -21.86 19.32
CA GLY A 41 26.46 -21.80 18.87
C GLY A 41 26.65 -22.36 17.47
N MET A 42 27.60 -21.77 16.74
CA MET A 42 27.95 -22.15 15.35
C MET A 42 28.93 -23.32 15.25
N ARG A 43 29.43 -23.81 16.40
CA ARG A 43 30.52 -24.78 16.53
C ARG A 43 31.84 -24.31 15.90
N MET A 44 31.96 -24.27 14.58
CA MET A 44 33.16 -23.83 13.83
C MET A 44 32.81 -23.59 12.35
N GLY A 45 33.32 -22.51 11.74
CA GLY A 45 33.11 -22.16 10.33
C GLY A 45 32.33 -20.86 10.14
N ASP A 46 32.24 -20.41 8.89
CA ASP A 46 31.50 -19.19 8.52
C ASP A 46 29.99 -19.36 8.76
N SER A 47 29.30 -18.25 9.04
CA SER A 47 27.85 -18.24 9.23
C SER A 47 27.22 -17.00 8.59
N GLN A 48 25.96 -17.14 8.20
CA GLN A 48 25.20 -16.08 7.59
C GLN A 48 24.46 -15.26 8.65
N VAL A 49 24.60 -13.94 8.55
CA VAL A 49 23.72 -12.98 9.23
C VAL A 49 22.61 -12.64 8.24
N LEU A 50 21.35 -12.77 8.66
CA LEU A 50 20.18 -12.54 7.82
C LEU A 50 19.62 -11.14 8.06
N ASP A 51 19.24 -10.43 7.01
CA ASP A 51 18.46 -9.19 7.12
C ASP A 51 16.98 -9.55 7.36
N SER A 52 16.40 -9.16 8.49
CA SER A 52 15.00 -9.47 8.82
C SER A 52 14.00 -8.78 7.90
N MET A 53 14.32 -7.59 7.38
CA MET A 53 13.44 -6.89 6.44
C MET A 53 13.28 -7.72 5.15
N LEU A 54 14.39 -8.28 4.66
CA LEU A 54 14.35 -9.17 3.50
C LEU A 54 13.66 -10.49 3.85
N LEU A 55 14.09 -11.15 4.91
CA LEU A 55 13.61 -12.48 5.29
C LEU A 55 12.11 -12.50 5.62
N ASP A 56 11.66 -11.56 6.45
CA ASP A 56 10.31 -11.59 7.04
C ASP A 56 9.31 -10.74 6.25
N GLY A 57 9.78 -9.80 5.42
CA GLY A 57 8.93 -8.81 4.74
C GLY A 57 8.92 -8.87 3.21
N LEU A 58 10.07 -9.09 2.57
CA LEU A 58 10.23 -8.82 1.14
C LEU A 58 10.52 -10.04 0.28
N ASN A 59 11.09 -11.10 0.88
CA ASN A 59 11.31 -12.37 0.21
C ASN A 59 10.11 -13.28 0.37
N ASP A 60 9.73 -13.92 -0.73
CA ASP A 60 8.73 -14.95 -0.73
C ASP A 60 9.23 -16.18 0.05
N ALA A 61 8.46 -16.63 1.04
CA ALA A 61 8.86 -17.71 1.94
C ALA A 61 8.97 -19.08 1.24
N PHE A 62 8.36 -19.26 0.06
CA PHE A 62 8.37 -20.53 -0.65
C PHE A 62 9.58 -20.68 -1.58
N SER A 63 9.98 -19.58 -2.23
CA SER A 63 11.07 -19.56 -3.22
C SER A 63 12.37 -18.93 -2.70
N GLY A 64 12.30 -18.17 -1.61
CA GLY A 64 13.41 -17.35 -1.10
C GLY A 64 13.77 -16.15 -1.98
N GLN A 65 12.97 -15.85 -3.02
CA GLN A 65 13.23 -14.75 -3.96
C GLN A 65 12.48 -13.48 -3.56
N HIS A 66 13.06 -12.33 -3.88
CA HIS A 66 12.46 -11.03 -3.59
C HIS A 66 11.13 -10.82 -4.35
N SER A 67 10.18 -10.10 -3.76
CA SER A 67 8.87 -9.80 -4.38
C SER A 67 8.99 -9.14 -5.76
N GLY A 68 9.99 -8.26 -5.93
CA GLY A 68 10.31 -7.64 -7.21
C GLY A 68 10.89 -8.61 -8.25
N TRP A 69 11.54 -9.69 -7.80
CA TRP A 69 11.99 -10.77 -8.68
C TRP A 69 10.79 -11.53 -9.27
N HIS A 70 9.80 -11.89 -8.44
CA HIS A 70 8.55 -12.54 -8.91
C HIS A 70 7.71 -11.65 -9.82
N THR A 71 7.71 -10.35 -9.56
CA THR A 71 6.90 -9.40 -10.34
C THR A 71 7.29 -9.36 -11.82
N GLU A 72 8.53 -9.72 -12.18
CA GLU A 72 8.95 -9.84 -13.58
C GLU A 72 8.18 -10.95 -14.34
N ASP A 73 7.74 -12.02 -13.67
CA ASP A 73 6.91 -13.05 -14.31
C ASP A 73 5.51 -12.52 -14.63
N LEU A 74 4.98 -11.64 -13.77
CA LEU A 74 3.74 -10.90 -14.04
C LEU A 74 3.93 -9.92 -15.21
N VAL A 75 5.05 -9.19 -15.26
CA VAL A 75 5.38 -8.29 -16.39
C VAL A 75 5.35 -9.08 -17.71
N ALA A 76 6.05 -10.21 -17.77
CA ALA A 76 6.12 -11.05 -18.97
C ALA A 76 4.74 -11.60 -19.36
N LYS A 77 3.99 -12.13 -18.38
CA LYS A 77 2.66 -12.72 -18.60
C LYS A 77 1.66 -11.73 -19.21
N PHE A 78 1.73 -10.47 -18.80
CA PHE A 78 0.80 -9.43 -19.26
C PHE A 78 1.37 -8.50 -20.33
N GLY A 79 2.56 -8.82 -20.86
CA GLY A 79 3.20 -8.09 -21.95
C GLY A 79 3.49 -6.62 -21.61
N LEU A 80 3.82 -6.34 -20.36
CA LEU A 80 4.15 -4.98 -19.94
C LEU A 80 5.57 -4.62 -20.36
N THR A 81 5.72 -3.43 -20.94
CA THR A 81 7.02 -2.88 -21.33
C THR A 81 7.64 -2.10 -20.19
N ARG A 82 8.96 -1.88 -20.27
CA ARG A 82 9.67 -1.01 -19.32
C ARG A 82 9.15 0.43 -19.39
N GLU A 83 8.90 0.91 -20.59
CA GLU A 83 8.46 2.29 -20.87
C GLU A 83 7.09 2.56 -20.25
N GLN A 84 6.17 1.59 -20.30
CA GLN A 84 4.86 1.74 -19.64
C GLN A 84 4.98 1.81 -18.11
N GLN A 85 5.88 1.02 -17.52
CA GLN A 85 6.12 1.02 -16.08
C GLN A 85 6.76 2.35 -15.63
N ASP A 86 7.73 2.85 -16.40
CA ASP A 86 8.36 4.15 -16.12
C ASP A 86 7.37 5.31 -16.34
N ALA A 87 6.46 5.23 -17.32
CA ALA A 87 5.40 6.22 -17.50
C ALA A 87 4.42 6.24 -16.31
N TRP A 88 4.04 5.08 -15.78
CA TRP A 88 3.23 4.99 -14.57
C TRP A 88 3.94 5.60 -13.36
N ALA A 89 5.24 5.30 -13.19
CA ALA A 89 6.06 5.85 -12.13
C ALA A 89 6.18 7.37 -12.20
N LEU A 90 6.44 7.93 -13.39
CA LEU A 90 6.47 9.37 -13.61
C LEU A 90 5.13 10.02 -13.24
N ARG A 91 4.02 9.43 -13.70
CA ARG A 91 2.68 9.91 -13.38
C ARG A 91 2.44 9.91 -11.86
N SER A 92 2.87 8.86 -11.16
CA SER A 92 2.76 8.77 -9.70
C SER A 92 3.55 9.89 -9.00
N GLN A 93 4.81 10.11 -9.39
CA GLN A 93 5.66 11.18 -8.86
C GLN A 93 5.08 12.57 -9.11
N GLN A 94 4.61 12.84 -10.33
CA GLN A 94 4.03 14.14 -10.70
C GLN A 94 2.72 14.42 -9.95
N ARG A 95 1.80 13.45 -9.90
CA ARG A 95 0.52 13.58 -9.18
C ARG A 95 0.75 13.81 -7.69
N PHE A 96 1.67 13.05 -7.09
CA PHE A 96 1.99 13.19 -5.68
C PHE A 96 2.66 14.52 -5.35
N ALA A 97 3.66 14.94 -6.14
CA ALA A 97 4.31 16.23 -5.96
C ALA A 97 3.32 17.39 -6.08
N ALA A 98 2.40 17.35 -7.05
CA ALA A 98 1.36 18.35 -7.21
C ALA A 98 0.36 18.36 -6.05
N ALA A 99 -0.10 17.18 -5.59
CA ALA A 99 -1.00 17.06 -4.45
C ALA A 99 -0.37 17.57 -3.14
N GLN A 100 0.89 17.20 -2.89
CA GLN A 100 1.65 17.65 -1.72
C GLN A 100 1.93 19.16 -1.78
N ALA A 101 2.25 19.73 -2.94
CA ALA A 101 2.44 21.17 -3.09
C ALA A 101 1.14 21.97 -2.90
N ALA A 102 -0.01 21.36 -3.21
CA ALA A 102 -1.34 21.93 -3.01
C ALA A 102 -1.91 21.72 -1.59
N GLY A 103 -1.14 21.16 -0.64
CA GLY A 103 -1.58 20.95 0.74
C GLY A 103 -2.68 19.89 0.90
N LYS A 104 -2.84 18.98 -0.06
CA LYS A 104 -3.95 18.01 -0.06
C LYS A 104 -3.87 16.96 1.06
N PHE A 105 -2.68 16.78 1.62
CA PHE A 105 -2.41 15.79 2.68
C PHE A 105 -2.36 16.41 4.09
N ASP A 106 -2.52 17.73 4.22
CA ASP A 106 -2.37 18.43 5.50
C ASP A 106 -3.41 17.97 6.54
N ALA A 107 -4.59 17.55 6.08
CA ALA A 107 -5.66 17.05 6.95
C ALA A 107 -5.48 15.58 7.39
N GLU A 108 -4.67 14.79 6.68
CA GLU A 108 -4.45 13.36 6.98
C GLU A 108 -3.13 13.09 7.72
N ILE A 109 -2.17 14.03 7.67
CA ILE A 109 -0.84 13.87 8.30
C ILE A 109 -0.83 14.51 9.69
N VAL A 110 -0.53 13.69 10.70
CA VAL A 110 -0.19 14.18 12.04
C VAL A 110 1.32 14.39 12.12
N GLY A 111 1.74 15.59 12.53
CA GLY A 111 3.16 15.92 12.65
C GLY A 111 3.85 15.13 13.78
N VAL A 112 5.03 14.58 13.50
CA VAL A 112 5.85 13.85 14.46
C VAL A 112 7.10 14.65 14.80
N GLU A 113 7.46 14.72 16.08
CA GLU A 113 8.70 15.34 16.51
C GLU A 113 9.88 14.37 16.35
N VAL A 114 10.87 14.76 15.55
CA VAL A 114 12.07 13.97 15.27
C VAL A 114 13.26 14.67 15.89
N GLN A 115 13.97 13.99 16.78
CA GLN A 115 15.18 14.52 17.40
C GLN A 115 16.35 14.45 16.43
N GLY A 116 16.75 15.60 15.89
CA GLY A 116 17.94 15.75 15.06
C GLY A 116 19.15 16.25 15.84
N ARG A 117 20.34 16.17 15.23
CA ARG A 117 21.59 16.68 15.82
C ARG A 117 21.55 18.19 16.12
N LYS A 118 20.70 18.95 15.42
CA LYS A 118 20.55 20.41 15.55
C LYS A 118 19.34 20.82 16.41
N GLY A 119 18.64 19.86 17.02
CA GLY A 119 17.40 20.07 17.76
C GLY A 119 16.24 19.23 17.22
N THR A 120 15.06 19.40 17.82
CA THR A 120 13.83 18.74 17.40
C THR A 120 13.27 19.40 16.13
N GLU A 121 13.03 18.59 15.10
CA GLU A 121 12.35 18.99 13.88
C GLU A 121 10.96 18.37 13.84
N ARG A 122 9.97 19.09 13.31
CA ARG A 122 8.61 18.58 13.15
C ARG A 122 8.45 18.00 11.74
N PHE A 123 8.36 16.69 11.64
CA PHE A 123 8.10 15.96 10.40
C PHE A 123 6.61 16.02 10.05
N VAL A 124 6.26 16.74 8.99
CA VAL A 124 4.86 17.01 8.57
C VAL A 124 4.61 16.79 7.08
N ARG A 125 5.60 16.30 6.33
CA ARG A 125 5.52 16.09 4.88
C ARG A 125 6.18 14.78 4.52
N ASP A 126 5.60 14.07 3.57
CA ASP A 126 6.19 12.86 3.03
C ASP A 126 7.48 13.23 2.26
N GLU A 127 8.57 12.53 2.56
CA GLU A 127 9.91 12.85 2.05
C GLU A 127 10.37 11.99 0.85
N HIS A 128 9.62 10.92 0.55
CA HIS A 128 10.06 9.93 -0.44
C HIS A 128 9.96 10.43 -1.89
N ASN A 129 9.12 11.43 -2.14
CA ASN A 129 8.79 11.85 -3.49
C ASN A 129 9.95 12.58 -4.17
N ARG A 130 9.98 12.47 -5.51
CA ARG A 130 11.01 13.06 -6.38
C ARG A 130 10.33 13.94 -7.43
N PRO A 131 10.02 15.22 -7.11
CA PRO A 131 9.31 16.12 -8.01
C PRO A 131 9.97 16.32 -9.38
N ASP A 132 11.30 16.25 -9.43
CA ASP A 132 12.10 16.47 -10.64
C ASP A 132 12.27 15.20 -11.51
N THR A 133 11.49 14.15 -11.24
CA THR A 133 11.56 12.90 -12.02
C THR A 133 11.21 13.15 -13.49
N THR A 134 12.00 12.60 -14.42
CA THR A 134 11.71 12.61 -15.86
C THR A 134 11.74 11.19 -16.44
N LEU A 135 11.14 10.99 -17.63
CA LEU A 135 11.23 9.70 -18.31
C LEU A 135 12.68 9.34 -18.62
N GLU A 136 13.51 10.31 -19.00
CA GLU A 136 14.93 10.10 -19.28
C GLU A 136 15.69 9.67 -18.02
N SER A 137 15.37 10.25 -16.86
CA SER A 137 16.01 9.84 -15.60
C SER A 137 15.60 8.42 -15.21
N LEU A 138 14.33 8.06 -15.40
CA LEU A 138 13.82 6.71 -15.13
C LEU A 138 14.44 5.68 -16.08
N ALA A 139 14.47 5.95 -17.39
CA ALA A 139 15.00 5.03 -18.41
C ALA A 139 16.47 4.66 -18.20
N ARG A 140 17.27 5.53 -17.54
CA ARG A 140 18.68 5.26 -17.21
C ARG A 140 18.86 4.28 -16.05
N LEU A 141 17.82 4.01 -15.26
CA LEU A 141 17.91 3.12 -14.11
C LEU A 141 18.08 1.67 -14.55
N LYS A 142 19.02 0.99 -13.89
CA LYS A 142 19.28 -0.43 -14.09
C LYS A 142 18.19 -1.28 -13.43
N PRO A 143 17.88 -2.46 -13.98
CA PRO A 143 17.04 -3.45 -13.32
C PRO A 143 17.54 -3.77 -11.91
N ALA A 144 16.62 -3.85 -10.95
CA ALA A 144 16.95 -4.00 -9.54
C ALA A 144 16.97 -5.48 -9.07
N PHE A 145 16.18 -6.35 -9.72
CA PHE A 145 15.93 -7.71 -9.21
C PHE A 145 16.37 -8.84 -10.14
N ARG A 146 16.24 -8.66 -11.46
CA ARG A 146 16.74 -9.61 -12.47
C ARG A 146 17.67 -8.87 -13.44
N LYS A 147 18.73 -9.53 -13.92
CA LYS A 147 19.72 -8.93 -14.82
C LYS A 147 19.09 -8.31 -16.07
N ASP A 148 18.13 -9.02 -16.67
CA ASP A 148 17.39 -8.60 -17.87
C ASP A 148 15.94 -8.22 -17.53
N GLY A 149 15.72 -7.78 -16.29
CA GLY A 149 14.40 -7.37 -15.79
C GLY A 149 13.99 -5.96 -16.25
N THR A 150 12.77 -5.59 -15.93
CA THR A 150 12.18 -4.28 -16.20
C THR A 150 11.91 -3.46 -14.94
N ILE A 151 11.87 -4.12 -13.78
CA ILE A 151 11.62 -3.48 -12.50
C ILE A 151 12.90 -2.79 -12.02
N THR A 152 12.77 -1.51 -11.65
CA THR A 152 13.87 -0.65 -11.18
C THR A 152 13.47 0.07 -9.89
N ALA A 153 14.45 0.70 -9.25
CA ALA A 153 14.20 1.59 -8.12
C ALA A 153 13.32 2.82 -8.46
N GLY A 154 13.09 3.11 -9.74
CA GLY A 154 12.25 4.22 -10.17
C GLY A 154 10.78 3.84 -10.40
N ASN A 155 10.50 2.56 -10.68
CA ASN A 155 9.14 2.05 -10.93
C ASN A 155 8.67 1.04 -9.86
N ALA A 156 9.37 1.04 -8.72
CA ALA A 156 9.05 0.36 -7.48
C ALA A 156 9.12 1.38 -6.33
N PRO A 157 8.38 1.18 -5.23
CA PRO A 157 8.51 2.00 -4.04
C PRO A 157 9.84 1.70 -3.32
N GLY A 158 10.24 2.63 -2.44
CA GLY A 158 11.34 2.39 -1.52
C GLY A 158 10.95 1.56 -0.29
N LEU A 159 11.89 1.57 0.66
CA LEU A 159 11.70 1.10 2.03
C LEU A 159 11.35 2.31 2.88
N ASN A 160 10.31 2.22 3.69
CA ASN A 160 9.73 3.39 4.34
C ASN A 160 9.21 3.07 5.74
N SER A 161 9.12 4.12 6.54
CA SER A 161 8.67 4.06 7.94
C SER A 161 7.49 5.00 8.14
N ALA A 162 6.37 4.47 8.64
CA ALA A 162 5.17 5.27 8.92
C ALA A 162 4.17 4.50 9.78
N ALA A 163 3.14 5.21 10.25
CA ALA A 163 1.96 4.61 10.86
C ALA A 163 0.69 5.32 10.40
N ALA A 164 -0.41 4.59 10.35
CA ALA A 164 -1.74 5.13 10.15
C ALA A 164 -2.74 4.34 10.99
N ALA A 165 -3.71 5.04 11.58
CA ALA A 165 -4.75 4.46 12.39
C ALA A 165 -6.07 5.23 12.21
N MET A 166 -7.18 4.54 12.46
CA MET A 166 -8.52 5.09 12.45
C MET A 166 -9.37 4.44 13.53
N ILE A 167 -10.42 5.13 13.95
CA ILE A 167 -11.45 4.57 14.81
C ILE A 167 -12.46 3.85 13.90
N VAL A 168 -12.67 2.57 14.16
CA VAL A 168 -13.73 1.76 13.55
C VAL A 168 -14.78 1.53 14.61
N ALA A 169 -16.02 1.90 14.34
CA ALA A 169 -17.09 1.80 15.32
C ALA A 169 -18.43 1.43 14.69
N GLU A 170 -19.31 0.86 15.52
CA GLU A 170 -20.74 0.79 15.24
C GLU A 170 -21.30 2.22 15.12
N ARG A 171 -22.19 2.45 14.14
CA ARG A 171 -22.69 3.80 13.83
C ARG A 171 -23.44 4.40 15.03
N GLY A 172 -24.37 3.65 15.61
CA GLY A 172 -25.13 4.09 16.77
C GLY A 172 -24.24 4.40 17.98
N TRP A 173 -23.18 3.63 18.21
CA TRP A 173 -22.18 3.94 19.24
C TRP A 173 -21.48 5.27 18.97
N ALA A 174 -21.04 5.51 17.72
CA ALA A 174 -20.40 6.77 17.34
C ALA A 174 -21.35 7.97 17.55
N GLU A 175 -22.60 7.86 17.09
CA GLU A 175 -23.62 8.91 17.22
C GLU A 175 -23.95 9.21 18.70
N ARG A 176 -24.12 8.18 19.55
CA ARG A 176 -24.36 8.36 20.99
C ARG A 176 -23.20 9.02 21.74
N ASN A 177 -21.99 8.94 21.20
CA ASN A 177 -20.79 9.59 21.73
C ASN A 177 -20.48 10.94 21.05
N GLY A 178 -21.38 11.46 20.22
CA GLY A 178 -21.21 12.77 19.56
C GLY A 178 -20.11 12.78 18.48
N LEU A 179 -19.71 11.61 17.98
CA LEU A 179 -18.75 11.49 16.87
C LEU A 179 -19.50 11.55 15.54
N GLN A 180 -18.87 12.17 14.54
CA GLN A 180 -19.39 12.17 13.17
C GLN A 180 -18.64 11.12 12.33
N PRO A 181 -19.30 10.04 11.90
CA PRO A 181 -18.67 9.03 11.04
C PRO A 181 -18.26 9.64 9.70
N LEU A 182 -17.01 9.42 9.28
CA LEU A 182 -16.49 9.90 8.00
C LEU A 182 -16.95 9.01 6.83
N ALA A 183 -16.84 7.70 7.01
CA ALA A 183 -17.17 6.72 5.98
C ALA A 183 -17.71 5.43 6.60
N ARG A 184 -18.41 4.66 5.79
CA ARG A 184 -18.92 3.32 6.08
C ARG A 184 -18.10 2.29 5.30
N LEU A 185 -17.65 1.23 5.98
CA LEU A 185 -17.12 0.05 5.29
C LEU A 185 -18.29 -0.69 4.62
N ALA A 186 -18.45 -0.50 3.31
CA ALA A 186 -19.56 -1.07 2.54
C ALA A 186 -19.36 -2.56 2.24
N GLY A 187 -18.11 -2.97 2.08
CA GLY A 187 -17.71 -4.35 1.88
C GLY A 187 -16.19 -4.47 1.98
N TYR A 188 -15.70 -5.68 2.21
CA TYR A 188 -14.28 -5.98 2.16
C TYR A 188 -14.08 -7.34 1.50
N GLY A 189 -12.90 -7.61 0.97
CA GLY A 189 -12.54 -8.90 0.40
C GLY A 189 -11.11 -9.27 0.75
N VAL A 190 -10.88 -10.54 1.04
CA VAL A 190 -9.55 -11.13 1.21
C VAL A 190 -9.50 -12.37 0.35
N ALA A 191 -8.49 -12.49 -0.49
CA ALA A 191 -8.36 -13.58 -1.43
C ALA A 191 -6.91 -14.06 -1.51
N ALA A 192 -6.74 -15.31 -1.93
CA ALA A 192 -5.44 -15.91 -2.18
C ALA A 192 -5.26 -16.19 -3.67
N VAL A 193 -4.01 -16.15 -4.12
CA VAL A 193 -3.52 -16.47 -5.46
C VAL A 193 -2.23 -17.27 -5.32
N GLU A 194 -1.69 -17.76 -6.42
CA GLU A 194 -0.37 -18.39 -6.41
C GLU A 194 0.71 -17.41 -5.87
N PRO A 195 1.60 -17.83 -4.95
CA PRO A 195 2.59 -16.94 -4.34
C PRO A 195 3.48 -16.19 -5.34
N GLY A 196 3.93 -16.85 -6.42
CA GLY A 196 4.71 -16.21 -7.49
C GLY A 196 3.93 -15.14 -8.27
N TYR A 197 2.59 -15.15 -8.19
CA TYR A 197 1.72 -14.14 -8.79
C TYR A 197 0.95 -13.32 -7.74
N PHE A 198 1.55 -13.11 -6.56
CA PHE A 198 0.93 -12.34 -5.46
C PHE A 198 0.37 -10.98 -5.89
N GLY A 199 1.01 -10.34 -6.87
CA GLY A 199 0.54 -9.08 -7.47
C GLY A 199 -0.87 -9.13 -8.06
N LEU A 200 -1.43 -10.31 -8.32
CA LEU A 200 -2.80 -10.49 -8.80
C LEU A 200 -3.84 -10.60 -7.68
N GLY A 201 -3.42 -10.73 -6.42
CA GLY A 201 -4.30 -10.81 -5.25
C GLY A 201 -5.37 -9.71 -5.15
N PRO A 202 -5.08 -8.43 -5.49
CA PRO A 202 -6.08 -7.35 -5.49
C PRO A 202 -7.32 -7.63 -6.34
N ILE A 203 -7.18 -8.39 -7.43
CA ILE A 203 -8.26 -8.61 -8.40
C ILE A 203 -9.42 -9.40 -7.77
N PRO A 204 -9.24 -10.65 -7.28
CA PRO A 204 -10.31 -11.38 -6.62
C PRO A 204 -10.75 -10.70 -5.31
N ALA A 205 -9.85 -10.04 -4.57
CA ALA A 205 -10.20 -9.33 -3.35
C ALA A 205 -11.16 -8.16 -3.63
N THR A 206 -10.88 -7.35 -4.66
CA THR A 206 -11.74 -6.24 -5.07
C THR A 206 -13.08 -6.72 -5.58
N ARG A 207 -13.12 -7.74 -6.44
CA ARG A 207 -14.38 -8.33 -6.92
C ARG A 207 -15.25 -8.81 -5.75
N MET A 208 -14.65 -9.43 -4.73
CA MET A 208 -15.35 -9.86 -3.52
C MET A 208 -15.86 -8.67 -2.70
N ALA A 209 -15.05 -7.62 -2.51
CA ALA A 209 -15.45 -6.42 -1.78
C ALA A 209 -16.63 -5.71 -2.46
N LEU A 210 -16.57 -5.53 -3.79
CA LEU A 210 -17.65 -4.95 -4.58
C LEU A 210 -18.94 -5.77 -4.52
N ALA A 211 -18.84 -7.10 -4.64
CA ALA A 211 -20.00 -7.99 -4.53
C ALA A 211 -20.67 -7.87 -3.14
N ARG A 212 -19.88 -7.82 -2.06
CA ARG A 212 -20.39 -7.63 -0.69
C ARG A 212 -21.00 -6.24 -0.48
N ALA A 213 -20.43 -5.21 -1.10
CA ALA A 213 -20.98 -3.86 -1.13
C ALA A 213 -22.21 -3.73 -2.05
N LYS A 214 -22.51 -4.75 -2.88
CA LYS A 214 -23.51 -4.74 -3.95
C LYS A 214 -23.26 -3.62 -4.97
N TRP A 215 -21.99 -3.41 -5.33
CA TRP A 215 -21.55 -2.42 -6.30
C TRP A 215 -21.04 -3.10 -7.58
N SER A 216 -21.21 -2.41 -8.70
CA SER A 216 -20.50 -2.69 -9.95
C SER A 216 -19.19 -1.89 -10.01
N THR A 217 -18.27 -2.24 -10.92
CA THR A 217 -17.08 -1.42 -11.17
C THR A 217 -17.43 0.03 -11.52
N GLY A 218 -18.49 0.24 -12.30
CA GLY A 218 -18.93 1.58 -12.71
C GLY A 218 -19.51 2.46 -11.59
N ASP A 219 -19.80 1.87 -10.42
CA ASP A 219 -20.20 2.64 -9.23
C ASP A 219 -19.01 3.33 -8.54
N VAL A 220 -17.79 2.89 -8.81
CA VAL A 220 -16.58 3.33 -8.08
C VAL A 220 -16.07 4.65 -8.65
N GLN A 221 -15.89 5.65 -7.79
CA GLN A 221 -15.53 7.03 -8.18
C GLN A 221 -14.07 7.37 -7.87
N ARG A 222 -13.43 6.61 -6.98
CA ARG A 222 -12.02 6.79 -6.59
C ARG A 222 -11.42 5.44 -6.19
N VAL A 223 -10.19 5.18 -6.61
CA VAL A 223 -9.48 3.93 -6.33
C VAL A 223 -8.07 4.23 -5.87
N GLU A 224 -7.68 3.61 -4.75
CA GLU A 224 -6.29 3.49 -4.31
C GLU A 224 -5.82 2.05 -4.52
N ILE A 225 -4.97 1.81 -5.51
CA ILE A 225 -4.27 0.54 -5.71
C ILE A 225 -2.84 0.72 -5.24
N ASN A 226 -2.42 -0.05 -4.23
CA ASN A 226 -1.05 0.03 -3.73
C ASN A 226 -0.04 -0.26 -4.85
N GLU A 227 0.88 0.67 -5.06
CA GLU A 227 1.91 0.57 -6.09
C GLU A 227 3.13 -0.17 -5.56
N ALA A 228 2.95 -1.42 -5.09
CA ALA A 228 4.07 -2.27 -4.68
C ALA A 228 5.10 -2.44 -5.81
N PHE A 229 4.63 -2.41 -7.05
CA PHE A 229 5.38 -2.19 -8.28
C PHE A 229 4.44 -1.55 -9.30
N ALA A 230 4.95 -0.73 -10.23
CA ALA A 230 4.12 -0.11 -11.28
C ALA A 230 3.31 -1.16 -12.07
N ALA A 231 3.95 -2.29 -12.41
CA ALA A 231 3.34 -3.41 -13.11
C ALA A 231 2.10 -3.97 -12.40
N ILE A 232 2.14 -4.08 -11.06
CA ILE A 232 1.02 -4.61 -10.27
C ILE A 232 -0.18 -3.66 -10.38
N ALA A 233 0.04 -2.36 -10.16
CA ALA A 233 -1.03 -1.38 -10.19
C ALA A 233 -1.68 -1.30 -11.59
N MET A 234 -0.87 -1.33 -12.65
CA MET A 234 -1.33 -1.37 -14.04
C MET A 234 -2.19 -2.59 -14.34
N VAL A 235 -1.71 -3.79 -14.00
CA VAL A 235 -2.48 -5.03 -14.25
C VAL A 235 -3.76 -5.02 -13.45
N CYS A 236 -3.73 -4.66 -12.16
CA CYS A 236 -4.93 -4.63 -11.33
C CYS A 236 -5.97 -3.64 -11.88
N ALA A 237 -5.56 -2.43 -12.25
CA ALA A 237 -6.46 -1.44 -12.85
C ALA A 237 -7.12 -1.97 -14.14
N ARG A 238 -6.33 -2.59 -15.02
CA ARG A 238 -6.83 -3.16 -16.29
C ARG A 238 -7.79 -4.33 -16.06
N GLU A 239 -7.43 -5.30 -15.22
CA GLU A 239 -8.22 -6.51 -14.99
C GLU A 239 -9.51 -6.27 -14.17
N LEU A 240 -9.57 -5.14 -13.47
CA LEU A 240 -10.75 -4.66 -12.75
C LEU A 240 -11.58 -3.65 -13.54
N ASP A 241 -11.13 -3.28 -14.74
CA ASP A 241 -11.77 -2.28 -15.62
C ASP A 241 -11.94 -0.90 -14.96
N PHE A 242 -10.94 -0.50 -14.16
CA PHE A 242 -10.90 0.84 -13.58
C PHE A 242 -10.28 1.85 -14.54
N ALA A 243 -10.96 2.97 -14.75
CA ALA A 243 -10.44 4.07 -15.54
C ALA A 243 -9.23 4.73 -14.87
N ASP A 244 -8.18 5.08 -15.63
CA ASP A 244 -6.98 5.74 -15.09
C ASP A 244 -7.29 7.04 -14.34
N ALA A 245 -8.34 7.76 -14.77
CA ALA A 245 -8.78 9.02 -14.18
C ALA A 245 -9.26 8.91 -12.72
N ILE A 246 -9.56 7.70 -12.23
CA ILE A 246 -10.00 7.48 -10.85
C ILE A 246 -8.98 6.71 -10.00
N VAL A 247 -7.89 6.19 -10.59
CA VAL A 247 -6.88 5.37 -9.91
C VAL A 247 -5.70 6.23 -9.49
N ASN A 248 -5.35 6.21 -8.21
CA ASN A 248 -4.17 6.88 -7.62
C ASN A 248 -4.00 8.31 -8.14
N VAL A 249 -5.07 9.10 -8.04
CA VAL A 249 -5.14 10.44 -8.69
C VAL A 249 -4.25 11.47 -8.00
N GLU A 250 -3.77 11.15 -6.80
CA GLU A 250 -2.82 11.94 -6.01
C GLU A 250 -1.44 11.26 -5.94
N GLY A 251 -1.19 10.32 -6.85
CA GLY A 251 -0.01 9.45 -6.83
C GLY A 251 -0.18 8.29 -5.85
N GLY A 252 0.81 7.40 -5.82
CA GLY A 252 0.78 6.19 -5.01
C GLY A 252 2.15 5.85 -4.44
N ALA A 253 2.32 4.59 -4.01
CA ALA A 253 3.45 4.16 -3.19
C ALA A 253 4.82 4.34 -3.87
N ILE A 254 4.89 4.40 -5.21
CA ILE A 254 6.14 4.74 -5.90
C ILE A 254 6.64 6.14 -5.50
N ALA A 255 5.71 7.07 -5.25
CA ALA A 255 6.03 8.43 -4.84
C ALA A 255 6.06 8.63 -3.33
N HIS A 256 5.09 8.07 -2.60
CA HIS A 256 4.97 8.30 -1.15
C HIS A 256 5.59 7.20 -0.28
N GLY A 257 6.08 6.11 -0.89
CA GLY A 257 6.70 4.99 -0.18
C GLY A 257 5.76 3.87 0.25
N HIS A 258 6.34 2.74 0.66
CA HIS A 258 5.62 1.50 1.01
C HIS A 258 6.04 0.92 2.37
N PRO A 259 5.63 1.54 3.51
CA PRO A 259 5.80 0.97 4.84
C PRO A 259 4.88 -0.25 4.99
N ILE A 260 5.40 -1.47 4.85
CA ILE A 260 4.61 -2.68 4.55
C ILE A 260 3.44 -2.92 5.53
N GLY A 261 3.67 -2.84 6.84
CA GLY A 261 2.64 -3.00 7.88
C GLY A 261 1.60 -1.89 7.91
N ALA A 262 1.96 -0.66 7.51
CA ALA A 262 1.12 0.53 7.57
C ALA A 262 0.36 0.84 6.27
N SER A 263 0.88 0.42 5.11
CA SER A 263 0.45 0.89 3.79
C SER A 263 -1.05 0.73 3.54
N GLY A 264 -1.64 -0.42 3.88
CA GLY A 264 -3.08 -0.61 3.72
C GLY A 264 -3.92 0.38 4.55
N ALA A 265 -3.46 0.81 5.72
CA ALA A 265 -4.15 1.82 6.52
C ALA A 265 -3.91 3.23 5.97
N ILE A 266 -2.68 3.55 5.52
CA ILE A 266 -2.34 4.83 4.89
C ILE A 266 -3.23 5.08 3.66
N LEU A 267 -3.31 4.10 2.76
CA LEU A 267 -4.13 4.24 1.55
C LEU A 267 -5.63 4.32 1.87
N THR A 268 -6.09 3.66 2.92
CA THR A 268 -7.48 3.77 3.40
C THR A 268 -7.75 5.19 3.89
N THR A 269 -6.87 5.75 4.73
CA THR A 269 -6.96 7.14 5.20
C THR A 269 -6.96 8.11 4.02
N ARG A 270 -5.97 7.99 3.13
CA ARG A 270 -5.84 8.85 1.95
C ARG A 270 -7.07 8.81 1.07
N LEU A 271 -7.60 7.62 0.78
CA LEU A 271 -8.84 7.47 0.01
C LEU A 271 -10.01 8.22 0.64
N MET A 272 -10.22 8.10 1.96
CA MET A 272 -11.32 8.79 2.66
C MET A 272 -11.17 10.31 2.62
N HIS A 273 -9.97 10.84 2.88
CA HIS A 273 -9.71 12.29 2.82
C HIS A 273 -9.84 12.82 1.38
N SER A 274 -9.33 12.07 0.40
CA SER A 274 -9.42 12.39 -1.02
C SER A 274 -10.88 12.48 -1.48
N MET A 275 -11.69 11.50 -1.11
CA MET A 275 -13.12 11.47 -1.44
C MET A 275 -13.91 12.54 -0.71
N GLN A 276 -13.62 12.80 0.56
CA GLN A 276 -14.28 13.86 1.34
C GLN A 276 -14.07 15.22 0.70
N ARG A 277 -12.82 15.55 0.36
CA ARG A 277 -12.45 16.83 -0.25
C ARG A 277 -13.10 17.01 -1.62
N ASP A 278 -13.21 15.94 -2.40
CA ASP A 278 -13.74 16.00 -3.77
C ASP A 278 -15.27 15.72 -3.83
N GLY A 279 -15.94 15.56 -2.68
CA GLY A 279 -17.39 15.31 -2.59
C GLY A 279 -17.83 13.96 -3.19
N LEU A 280 -16.93 12.98 -3.26
CA LEU A 280 -17.19 11.64 -3.79
C LEU A 280 -17.81 10.73 -2.73
N LYS A 281 -18.50 9.69 -3.17
CA LYS A 281 -19.28 8.79 -2.31
C LYS A 281 -18.74 7.38 -2.26
N LYS A 282 -18.34 6.77 -3.37
CA LYS A 282 -17.93 5.35 -3.41
C LYS A 282 -16.48 5.19 -3.86
N GLY A 283 -15.66 4.53 -3.04
CA GLY A 283 -14.26 4.30 -3.34
C GLY A 283 -13.78 2.91 -2.92
N VAL A 284 -12.66 2.49 -3.50
CA VAL A 284 -12.02 1.21 -3.19
C VAL A 284 -10.55 1.41 -2.92
N VAL A 285 -10.05 0.83 -1.84
CA VAL A 285 -8.62 0.64 -1.62
C VAL A 285 -8.29 -0.84 -1.75
N THR A 286 -7.22 -1.18 -2.45
CA THR A 286 -6.77 -2.57 -2.60
C THR A 286 -5.25 -2.70 -2.70
N LEU A 287 -4.72 -3.82 -2.21
CA LEU A 287 -3.30 -4.10 -2.19
C LEU A 287 -3.02 -5.60 -2.26
N CYS A 288 -1.92 -5.94 -2.92
CA CYS A 288 -1.34 -7.28 -2.90
C CYS A 288 -0.61 -7.52 -1.57
N ILE A 289 -0.40 -8.78 -1.23
CA ILE A 289 0.27 -9.22 -0.01
C ILE A 289 1.24 -10.34 -0.39
N GLY A 290 2.50 -10.24 0.06
CA GLY A 290 3.51 -11.27 -0.14
C GLY A 290 3.03 -12.65 0.32
N GLY A 291 3.51 -13.70 -0.34
CA GLY A 291 3.02 -15.07 -0.10
C GLY A 291 1.71 -15.41 -0.80
N GLY A 292 1.18 -14.53 -1.65
CA GLY A 292 0.07 -14.87 -2.55
C GLY A 292 -1.31 -14.49 -2.04
N GLN A 293 -1.49 -13.27 -1.50
CA GLN A 293 -2.81 -12.79 -1.09
C GLN A 293 -3.11 -11.39 -1.61
N GLY A 294 -4.35 -10.97 -1.46
CA GLY A 294 -4.76 -9.58 -1.63
C GLY A 294 -5.95 -9.25 -0.75
N ILE A 295 -6.10 -7.95 -0.49
CA ILE A 295 -7.18 -7.39 0.31
C ILE A 295 -7.75 -6.15 -0.37
N ALA A 296 -9.06 -5.95 -0.23
CA ALA A 296 -9.74 -4.76 -0.69
C ALA A 296 -10.78 -4.30 0.34
N LEU A 297 -10.92 -2.98 0.50
CA LEU A 297 -11.96 -2.33 1.29
C LEU A 297 -12.77 -1.41 0.38
N ALA A 298 -14.08 -1.59 0.32
CA ALA A 298 -15.02 -0.71 -0.35
C ALA A 298 -15.60 0.27 0.69
N LEU A 299 -15.37 1.56 0.49
CA LEU A 299 -15.72 2.63 1.43
C LEU A 299 -16.78 3.55 0.84
N GLU A 300 -17.80 3.85 1.62
CA GLU A 300 -18.86 4.79 1.26
C GLU A 300 -18.85 6.00 2.20
N MET A 301 -18.67 7.22 1.67
CA MET A 301 -18.72 8.44 2.48
C MET A 301 -20.13 8.70 3.01
N VAL A 302 -20.22 9.04 4.30
CA VAL A 302 -21.49 9.33 4.99
C VAL A 302 -21.98 10.74 4.62
#